data_AF-A0A5E4RA58-F1
#
_entry.id   AF-A0A5E4RA58-F1
#
_cell.length_a   1.000
_cell.length_b   1.000
_cell.length_c   1.000
_cell.angle_alpha   90.00
_cell.angle_beta   90.00
_cell.angle_gamma   90.00
#
_symmetry.space_group_name_H-M   'P 1'
#
loop_
_entity.id
_entity.type
_entity.pdbx_description
1 polymer ?
#
loop_
_entity_poly.entity_id
_entity_poly.type
_entity_poly.pdbx_seq_one_letter_code
_entity_poly.pdbx_strand_id
1 'polypeptide(L)'
;MNGPIDFIYKRQHCCTSQSSQDTKCIPIEVPNPYLNGTNIRCLNFSRAETFQEISCTRDLMPEQINYQTPLLDLSVIYGAEEKSKDPVRSYKNGMLRLKLRDNRYVPISGNDCFRHDGDQNLCYKIGLPTIDIMDIRTTTLAIFFMREHNRLAKALHELNPCWKDDRLFKVARQINIATAANIFMYELLPNIMGYSNMMSYGLLSNNVDYVKQYDEESQPGVYAEFAIGLRFFRTFLSGYIKLYNEKYEEVGQIVLEESFNLQNLLETGKILDEINRGTFHQSAGKWMDRGTNQIEKNNTSKVKLQEVFDQISMDIQRGRDMGIRGYNDYRNLCGLRHAKSFSDLLDVIDREEHPRTMREHPRIRYISMARFKLQKEQTN
;
A
#
# COMPACT_ATOMS: atom_id res chain seq x y z
N MET A 1 -10.14 0.44 3.07
CA MET A 1 -9.88 1.84 3.48
C MET A 1 -9.63 2.75 2.27
N ASN A 2 -10.46 2.67 1.24
CA ASN A 2 -10.12 3.24 -0.06
C ASN A 2 -11.34 3.99 -0.62
N GLY A 3 -11.61 5.22 -0.20
CA GLY A 3 -12.75 5.97 -0.79
C GLY A 3 -12.65 6.30 -2.28
N PRO A 4 -11.48 6.23 -2.97
CA PRO A 4 -11.46 6.15 -4.44
C PRO A 4 -12.03 4.83 -5.00
N ILE A 5 -12.17 3.80 -4.16
CA ILE A 5 -12.69 2.47 -4.51
C ILE A 5 -14.15 2.27 -4.11
N ASP A 6 -14.60 2.88 -3.02
CA ASP A 6 -16.05 3.04 -2.76
C ASP A 6 -16.73 3.86 -3.88
N PHE A 7 -15.98 4.80 -4.48
CA PHE A 7 -16.37 5.48 -5.72
C PHE A 7 -16.67 4.51 -6.86
N ILE A 8 -15.95 3.38 -6.96
CA ILE A 8 -16.09 2.45 -8.09
C ILE A 8 -17.41 1.68 -8.02
N TYR A 9 -17.80 1.21 -6.83
CA TYR A 9 -18.92 0.28 -6.67
C TYR A 9 -20.21 0.91 -6.16
N LYS A 10 -20.12 1.97 -5.34
CA LYS A 10 -21.27 2.46 -4.57
C LYS A 10 -21.63 3.92 -4.89
N ARG A 11 -20.65 4.81 -5.17
CA ARG A 11 -20.88 6.27 -5.22
C ARG A 11 -20.00 7.01 -6.25
N GLN A 12 -20.38 6.94 -7.52
CA GLN A 12 -19.59 7.43 -8.67
C GLN A 12 -19.58 8.97 -8.89
N HIS A 13 -20.29 9.78 -8.11
CA HIS A 13 -20.61 11.16 -8.52
C HIS A 13 -20.55 12.22 -7.40
N CYS A 14 -19.59 12.16 -6.48
CA CYS A 14 -19.48 13.15 -5.40
C CYS A 14 -19.23 14.60 -5.86
N CYS A 15 -18.78 14.81 -7.10
CA CYS A 15 -18.62 16.14 -7.69
C CYS A 15 -19.87 16.70 -8.37
N THR A 16 -21.00 15.98 -8.39
CA THR A 16 -22.24 16.46 -9.02
C THR A 16 -23.17 17.11 -8.00
N SER A 17 -24.01 18.04 -8.48
CA SER A 17 -25.01 18.72 -7.66
C SER A 17 -25.99 17.75 -6.99
N GLN A 18 -26.28 16.61 -7.63
CA GLN A 18 -27.15 15.55 -7.10
C GLN A 18 -26.61 14.91 -5.82
N SER A 19 -25.28 14.88 -5.65
CA SER A 19 -24.62 14.27 -4.48
C SER A 19 -24.34 15.26 -3.35
N SER A 20 -24.77 16.53 -3.48
CA SER A 20 -24.57 17.57 -2.45
C SER A 20 -25.25 17.25 -1.12
N GLN A 21 -26.28 16.40 -1.13
CA GLN A 21 -26.99 15.92 0.06
C GLN A 21 -26.45 14.58 0.59
N ASP A 22 -25.57 13.89 -0.16
CA ASP A 22 -24.97 12.65 0.29
C ASP A 22 -23.86 12.94 1.31
N THR A 23 -24.15 12.72 2.59
CA THR A 23 -23.22 12.89 3.71
C THR A 23 -21.94 12.05 3.60
N LYS A 24 -21.90 11.09 2.67
CA LYS A 24 -20.74 10.24 2.39
C LYS A 24 -19.86 10.77 1.27
N CYS A 25 -20.30 11.80 0.56
CA CYS A 25 -19.49 12.52 -0.40
C CYS A 25 -18.74 13.67 0.30
N ILE A 26 -17.41 13.64 0.18
CA ILE A 26 -16.49 14.66 0.72
C ILE A 26 -15.43 14.99 -0.34
N PRO A 27 -15.87 15.53 -1.49
CA PRO A 27 -14.99 15.78 -2.63
C PRO A 27 -13.87 16.76 -2.28
N ILE A 28 -12.80 16.74 -3.07
CA ILE A 28 -11.67 17.66 -2.95
C ILE A 28 -11.86 18.75 -4.00
N GLU A 29 -12.05 19.98 -3.54
CA GLU A 29 -12.14 21.15 -4.42
C GLU A 29 -10.76 21.45 -5.03
N VAL A 30 -10.74 21.77 -6.33
CA VAL A 30 -9.52 22.19 -7.03
C VAL A 30 -9.55 23.72 -7.17
N PRO A 31 -8.72 24.46 -6.41
CA PRO A 31 -8.72 25.92 -6.45
C PRO A 31 -8.04 26.46 -7.71
N ASN A 32 -8.47 27.62 -8.20
CA ASN A 32 -7.74 28.34 -9.25
C ASN A 32 -6.38 28.85 -8.71
N PRO A 33 -5.29 28.85 -9.49
CA PRO A 33 -5.18 28.48 -10.91
C PRO A 33 -4.70 27.03 -11.16
N TYR A 34 -4.86 26.10 -10.21
CA TYR A 34 -4.47 24.71 -10.45
C TYR A 34 -5.37 24.07 -11.51
N LEU A 35 -4.79 23.23 -12.37
CA LEU A 35 -5.48 22.65 -13.54
C LEU A 35 -6.10 23.71 -14.48
N ASN A 36 -5.51 24.90 -14.57
CA ASN A 36 -6.00 25.93 -15.49
C ASN A 36 -5.92 25.42 -16.94
N GLY A 37 -6.99 25.62 -17.72
CA GLY A 37 -7.16 25.03 -19.05
C GLY A 37 -7.86 23.67 -19.08
N THR A 38 -8.20 23.07 -17.93
CA THR A 38 -9.18 21.97 -17.84
C THR A 38 -10.46 22.45 -17.15
N ASN A 39 -11.56 21.72 -17.35
CA ASN A 39 -12.84 21.95 -16.66
C ASN A 39 -12.91 21.28 -15.28
N ILE A 40 -11.80 20.73 -14.78
CA ILE A 40 -11.77 19.95 -13.54
C ILE A 40 -11.64 20.91 -12.36
N ARG A 41 -12.73 21.04 -11.59
CA ARG A 41 -12.76 21.85 -10.36
C ARG A 41 -13.08 21.06 -9.09
N CYS A 42 -13.20 19.75 -9.24
CA CYS A 42 -13.53 18.84 -8.16
C CYS A 42 -12.94 17.46 -8.45
N LEU A 43 -12.38 16.84 -7.41
CA LEU A 43 -11.96 15.44 -7.39
C LEU A 43 -12.94 14.66 -6.50
N ASN A 44 -13.57 13.64 -7.05
CA ASN A 44 -14.45 12.72 -6.35
C ASN A 44 -13.70 12.02 -5.22
N PHE A 45 -14.32 12.02 -4.05
CA PHE A 45 -13.80 11.34 -2.87
C PHE A 45 -14.97 11.04 -1.93
N SER A 46 -14.96 9.83 -1.37
CA SER A 46 -15.98 9.36 -0.44
C SER A 46 -15.39 9.00 0.92
N ARG A 47 -16.23 9.15 1.96
CA ARG A 47 -15.89 8.76 3.34
C ARG A 47 -15.71 7.25 3.42
N ALA A 48 -14.77 6.82 4.27
CA ALA A 48 -14.58 5.40 4.54
C ALA A 48 -15.81 4.83 5.26
N GLU A 49 -16.07 3.55 5.00
CA GLU A 49 -17.07 2.78 5.72
C GLU A 49 -16.69 2.64 7.20
N THR A 50 -17.68 2.83 8.05
CA THR A 50 -17.57 2.82 9.51
C THR A 50 -18.39 1.68 10.11
N PHE A 51 -18.01 1.20 11.29
CA PHE A 51 -18.72 0.07 11.92
C PHE A 51 -20.20 0.40 12.25
N GLN A 52 -20.54 1.67 12.40
CA GLN A 52 -21.90 2.18 12.60
C GLN A 52 -22.80 1.89 11.40
N GLU A 53 -22.24 1.94 10.18
CA GLU A 53 -22.98 1.73 8.94
C GLU A 53 -23.35 0.26 8.72
N ILE A 54 -22.53 -0.65 9.24
CA ILE A 54 -22.82 -2.09 9.22
C ILE A 54 -23.67 -2.54 10.41
N SER A 55 -24.36 -1.59 11.08
CA SER A 55 -25.33 -1.81 12.17
C SER A 55 -24.74 -2.30 13.51
N CYS A 56 -23.47 -1.98 13.82
CA CYS A 56 -22.79 -2.50 15.01
C CYS A 56 -22.88 -1.63 16.29
N THR A 57 -23.73 -0.58 16.35
CA THR A 57 -24.13 0.29 17.51
C THR A 57 -24.11 1.76 17.09
N ARG A 58 -25.16 2.54 17.41
CA ARG A 58 -25.27 3.97 17.04
C ARG A 58 -24.65 4.93 18.07
N ASP A 59 -24.40 4.46 19.28
CA ASP A 59 -24.02 5.29 20.43
C ASP A 59 -22.51 5.52 20.59
N LEU A 60 -21.69 4.93 19.71
CA LEU A 60 -20.24 5.07 19.72
C LEU A 60 -19.76 6.04 18.64
N MET A 61 -18.61 6.69 18.87
CA MET A 61 -17.96 7.51 17.84
C MET A 61 -17.66 6.67 16.59
N PRO A 62 -17.92 7.20 15.39
CA PRO A 62 -17.62 6.50 14.13
C PRO A 62 -16.14 6.17 13.96
N GLU A 63 -15.83 4.87 13.84
CA GLU A 63 -14.48 4.36 13.52
C GLU A 63 -14.49 3.57 12.22
N GLN A 64 -13.39 3.65 11.47
CA GLN A 64 -13.25 2.97 10.18
C GLN A 64 -12.94 1.49 10.36
N ILE A 65 -13.40 0.67 9.40
CA ILE A 65 -13.19 -0.78 9.43
C ILE A 65 -11.85 -1.15 8.77
N ASN A 66 -11.06 -1.97 9.47
CA ASN A 66 -9.95 -2.70 8.88
C ASN A 66 -10.42 -4.09 8.44
N TYR A 67 -10.41 -4.34 7.13
CA TYR A 67 -10.78 -5.63 6.54
C TYR A 67 -9.60 -6.61 6.43
N GLN A 68 -8.41 -6.22 6.89
CA GLN A 68 -7.21 -7.05 6.87
C GLN A 68 -6.80 -7.48 8.29
N THR A 69 -6.05 -8.56 8.37
CA THR A 69 -5.39 -8.97 9.62
C THR A 69 -4.40 -7.87 10.04
N PRO A 70 -4.34 -7.50 11.33
CA PRO A 70 -3.42 -6.46 11.81
C PRO A 70 -1.96 -6.94 11.94
N LEU A 71 -1.67 -8.19 11.58
CA LEU A 71 -0.39 -8.85 11.79
C LEU A 71 0.40 -8.98 10.48
N LEU A 72 1.72 -9.10 10.58
CA LEU A 72 2.59 -9.46 9.45
C LEU A 72 2.46 -10.96 9.13
N ASP A 73 1.34 -11.38 8.54
CA ASP A 73 0.97 -12.79 8.37
C ASP A 73 0.75 -13.23 6.91
N LEU A 74 1.20 -12.39 5.96
CA LEU A 74 1.04 -12.58 4.52
C LEU A 74 -0.43 -12.85 4.13
N SER A 75 -1.41 -12.25 4.82
CA SER A 75 -2.84 -12.31 4.45
C SER A 75 -3.10 -11.85 3.01
N VAL A 76 -2.27 -10.96 2.47
CA VAL A 76 -2.21 -10.60 1.05
C VAL A 76 -2.09 -11.82 0.11
N ILE A 77 -1.43 -12.89 0.56
CA ILE A 77 -1.24 -14.16 -0.16
C ILE A 77 -2.29 -15.19 0.22
N TYR A 78 -2.55 -15.32 1.52
CA TYR A 78 -3.32 -16.45 2.08
C TYR A 78 -4.81 -16.16 2.28
N GLY A 79 -5.24 -14.90 2.23
CA GLY A 79 -6.58 -14.48 2.59
C GLY A 79 -6.69 -14.06 4.05
N ALA A 80 -7.41 -12.97 4.30
CA ALA A 80 -7.82 -12.55 5.65
C ALA A 80 -9.04 -13.33 6.18
N GLU A 81 -9.84 -13.91 5.28
CA GLU A 81 -11.07 -14.66 5.59
C GLU A 81 -11.05 -16.02 4.88
N GLU A 82 -11.87 -16.96 5.37
CA GLU A 82 -11.99 -18.29 4.74
C GLU A 82 -12.43 -18.20 3.26
N LYS A 83 -13.34 -17.27 2.96
CA LYS A 83 -13.83 -16.99 1.61
C LYS A 83 -12.73 -16.55 0.63
N SER A 84 -11.71 -15.83 1.08
CA SER A 84 -10.56 -15.43 0.25
C SER A 84 -9.43 -16.46 0.27
N LYS A 85 -9.36 -17.30 1.30
CA LYS A 85 -8.38 -18.39 1.44
C LYS A 85 -8.69 -19.62 0.57
N ASP A 86 -9.95 -20.04 0.50
CA ASP A 86 -10.35 -21.24 -0.25
C ASP A 86 -10.01 -21.21 -1.74
N PRO A 87 -10.20 -20.07 -2.45
CA PRO A 87 -9.87 -19.99 -3.87
C PRO A 87 -8.38 -20.12 -4.17
N VAL A 88 -7.49 -19.77 -3.22
CA VAL A 88 -6.03 -19.78 -3.42
C VAL A 88 -5.37 -21.10 -3.05
N ARG A 89 -6.02 -21.96 -2.26
CA ARG A 89 -5.46 -23.24 -1.79
C ARG A 89 -5.77 -24.40 -2.74
N SER A 90 -4.79 -25.25 -3.04
CA SER A 90 -4.97 -26.41 -3.92
C SER A 90 -5.65 -27.59 -3.22
N TYR A 91 -5.58 -27.64 -1.89
CA TYR A 91 -5.98 -28.78 -1.06
C TYR A 91 -5.25 -30.10 -1.41
N LYS A 92 -4.07 -29.96 -2.04
CA LYS A 92 -3.18 -31.06 -2.38
C LYS A 92 -1.76 -30.75 -1.94
N ASN A 93 -1.18 -31.63 -1.13
CA ASN A 93 0.20 -31.58 -0.64
C ASN A 93 0.58 -30.24 0.02
N GLY A 94 -0.39 -29.56 0.62
CA GLY A 94 -0.23 -28.28 1.30
C GLY A 94 -0.01 -27.08 0.38
N MET A 95 -0.29 -27.19 -0.92
CA MET A 95 0.10 -26.18 -1.90
C MET A 95 -0.95 -25.08 -2.13
N LEU A 96 -0.49 -23.95 -2.67
CA LEU A 96 -1.30 -22.91 -3.31
C LEU A 96 -1.52 -23.22 -4.80
N ARG A 97 -2.59 -22.67 -5.36
CA ARG A 97 -2.96 -22.83 -6.78
C ARG A 97 -2.12 -21.92 -7.66
N LEU A 98 -1.09 -22.51 -8.28
CA LEU A 98 -0.33 -21.92 -9.37
C LEU A 98 -0.58 -22.71 -10.66
N LYS A 99 -0.53 -22.03 -11.80
CA LYS A 99 -0.59 -22.60 -13.13
C LYS A 99 0.73 -22.33 -13.86
N LEU A 100 1.20 -23.32 -14.61
CA LEU A 100 2.32 -23.14 -15.53
C LEU A 100 1.82 -22.42 -16.80
N ARG A 101 2.35 -21.23 -17.07
CA ARG A 101 2.15 -20.46 -18.32
C ARG A 101 3.51 -19.93 -18.76
N ASP A 102 3.83 -20.11 -20.05
CA ASP A 102 5.12 -19.73 -20.63
C ASP A 102 6.34 -20.15 -19.80
N ASN A 103 6.34 -21.41 -19.37
CA ASN A 103 7.39 -22.02 -18.54
C ASN A 103 7.59 -21.34 -17.16
N ARG A 104 6.58 -20.62 -16.66
CA ARG A 104 6.60 -19.95 -15.36
C ARG A 104 5.37 -20.32 -14.53
N TYR A 105 5.56 -20.54 -13.24
CA TYR A 105 4.43 -20.72 -12.31
C TYR A 105 3.84 -19.38 -11.91
N VAL A 106 2.58 -19.14 -12.25
CA VAL A 106 1.85 -17.89 -11.96
C VAL A 106 0.53 -18.23 -11.28
N PRO A 107 -0.08 -17.31 -10.52
CA PRO A 107 -1.38 -17.55 -9.90
C PRO A 107 -2.43 -17.92 -10.94
N ILE A 108 -3.43 -18.70 -10.51
CA ILE A 108 -4.59 -18.98 -11.36
C ILE A 108 -5.34 -17.67 -11.67
N SER A 109 -5.98 -17.64 -12.83
CA SER A 109 -6.77 -16.49 -13.26
C SER A 109 -8.13 -16.46 -12.52
N GLY A 110 -8.60 -15.27 -12.19
CA GLY A 110 -9.94 -14.99 -11.71
C GLY A 110 -10.71 -14.13 -12.69
N ASN A 111 -12.02 -14.04 -12.48
CA ASN A 111 -12.93 -13.27 -13.33
C ASN A 111 -13.17 -11.86 -12.77
N ASP A 112 -12.73 -11.59 -11.54
CA ASP A 112 -12.99 -10.36 -10.80
C ASP A 112 -11.92 -9.31 -11.10
N CYS A 113 -11.81 -8.93 -12.37
CA CYS A 113 -10.86 -7.92 -12.82
C CYS A 113 -11.37 -6.51 -12.57
N PHE A 114 -10.51 -5.67 -11.97
CA PHE A 114 -10.79 -4.26 -11.82
C PHE A 114 -10.76 -3.50 -13.16
N ARG A 115 -9.77 -3.84 -14.01
CA ARG A 115 -9.57 -3.25 -15.33
C ARG A 115 -10.03 -4.24 -16.39
N HIS A 116 -10.99 -3.83 -17.23
CA HIS A 116 -11.46 -4.61 -18.38
C HIS A 116 -10.93 -4.01 -19.68
N ASP A 117 -9.78 -4.47 -20.16
CA ASP A 117 -9.23 -4.11 -21.47
C ASP A 117 -9.50 -5.24 -22.48
N GLY A 118 -10.77 -5.40 -22.86
CA GLY A 118 -11.18 -6.30 -23.95
C GLY A 118 -10.99 -7.80 -23.64
N ASP A 119 -10.59 -8.57 -24.66
CA ASP A 119 -10.58 -10.05 -24.66
C ASP A 119 -9.44 -10.70 -23.85
N GLN A 120 -8.51 -9.93 -23.28
CA GLN A 120 -7.35 -10.45 -22.53
C GLN A 120 -7.36 -10.04 -21.05
N ASN A 121 -8.51 -10.14 -20.39
CA ASN A 121 -8.63 -9.87 -18.96
C ASN A 121 -7.99 -11.01 -18.15
N LEU A 122 -6.74 -10.82 -17.77
CA LEU A 122 -6.04 -11.69 -16.84
C LEU A 122 -5.92 -10.99 -15.48
N CYS A 123 -6.59 -11.53 -14.47
CA CYS A 123 -6.38 -11.12 -13.08
C CYS A 123 -6.00 -12.32 -12.24
N TYR A 124 -4.97 -12.17 -11.43
CA TYR A 124 -4.50 -13.24 -10.55
C TYR A 124 -5.38 -13.37 -9.32
N LYS A 125 -5.77 -14.61 -9.00
CA LYS A 125 -6.35 -14.91 -7.69
C LYS A 125 -5.24 -15.02 -6.66
N ILE A 126 -5.23 -14.06 -5.76
CA ILE A 126 -4.39 -14.03 -4.56
C ILE A 126 -5.28 -13.80 -3.33
N GLY A 127 -4.71 -13.87 -2.13
CA GLY A 127 -5.46 -13.72 -0.87
C GLY A 127 -6.06 -12.34 -0.63
N LEU A 128 -5.64 -11.32 -1.39
CA LEU A 128 -6.25 -10.00 -1.32
C LEU A 128 -7.72 -10.03 -1.75
N PRO A 129 -8.59 -9.26 -1.07
CA PRO A 129 -9.88 -8.90 -1.64
C PRO A 129 -9.63 -8.24 -3.00
N THR A 130 -10.50 -8.51 -3.97
CA THR A 130 -10.49 -8.01 -5.35
C THR A 130 -10.53 -6.48 -5.51
N ILE A 131 -10.47 -5.75 -4.38
CA ILE A 131 -10.79 -4.34 -4.22
C ILE A 131 -9.52 -3.48 -4.25
N ASP A 132 -8.31 -4.02 -4.05
CA ASP A 132 -7.10 -3.18 -4.00
C ASP A 132 -6.51 -2.91 -5.39
N ILE A 133 -6.35 -1.62 -5.69
CA ILE A 133 -5.56 -1.14 -6.83
C ILE A 133 -4.10 -1.49 -6.56
N MET A 134 -3.61 -2.54 -7.21
CA MET A 134 -2.24 -3.01 -7.05
C MET A 134 -1.36 -2.56 -8.21
N ASP A 135 -0.23 -1.95 -7.87
CA ASP A 135 0.92 -1.85 -8.78
C ASP A 135 1.39 -3.26 -9.17
N ILE A 136 1.73 -3.43 -10.44
CA ILE A 136 2.28 -4.67 -10.99
C ILE A 136 3.48 -5.22 -10.20
N ARG A 137 4.30 -4.36 -9.57
CA ARG A 137 5.42 -4.78 -8.69
C ARG A 137 4.95 -5.49 -7.43
N THR A 138 3.82 -5.05 -6.85
CA THR A 138 3.19 -5.74 -5.70
C THR A 138 2.71 -7.12 -6.12
N THR A 139 2.14 -7.22 -7.32
CA THR A 139 1.72 -8.50 -7.89
C THR A 139 2.92 -9.44 -8.06
N THR A 140 4.04 -8.95 -8.56
CA THR A 140 5.29 -9.71 -8.69
C THR A 140 5.79 -10.25 -7.34
N LEU A 141 5.75 -9.44 -6.28
CA LEU A 141 6.10 -9.87 -4.92
C LEU A 141 5.13 -10.96 -4.40
N ALA A 142 3.84 -10.84 -4.73
CA ALA A 142 2.87 -11.88 -4.38
C ALA A 142 3.19 -13.22 -5.07
N ILE A 143 3.56 -13.19 -6.35
CA ILE A 143 4.01 -14.38 -7.09
C ILE A 143 5.22 -15.02 -6.42
N PHE A 144 6.19 -14.20 -5.98
CA PHE A 144 7.38 -14.68 -5.26
C PHE A 144 7.01 -15.47 -4.01
N PHE A 145 6.20 -14.88 -3.11
CA PHE A 145 5.81 -15.56 -1.87
C PHE A 145 4.91 -16.78 -2.09
N MET A 146 4.08 -16.79 -3.14
CA MET A 146 3.31 -17.99 -3.51
C MET A 146 4.21 -19.13 -4.01
N ARG A 147 5.21 -18.81 -4.84
CA ARG A 147 6.20 -19.80 -5.31
C ARG A 147 7.01 -20.34 -4.14
N GLU A 148 7.44 -19.49 -3.22
CA GLU A 148 8.17 -19.89 -2.02
C GLU A 148 7.35 -20.81 -1.12
N HIS A 149 6.06 -20.51 -0.92
CA HIS A 149 5.16 -21.41 -0.21
C HIS A 149 5.13 -22.81 -0.84
N ASN A 150 4.98 -22.90 -2.17
CA ASN A 150 4.93 -24.20 -2.86
C ASN A 150 6.28 -24.93 -2.82
N ARG A 151 7.41 -24.20 -2.83
CA ARG A 151 8.74 -24.76 -2.63
C ARG A 151 8.87 -25.38 -1.24
N LEU A 152 8.44 -24.65 -0.20
CA LEU A 152 8.44 -25.11 1.20
C LEU A 152 7.51 -26.31 1.39
N ALA A 153 6.28 -26.27 0.89
CA ALA A 153 5.31 -27.36 1.00
C ALA A 153 5.83 -28.65 0.34
N LYS A 154 6.47 -28.53 -0.84
CA LYS A 154 7.10 -29.66 -1.52
C LYS A 154 8.23 -30.27 -0.68
N ALA A 155 9.16 -29.45 -0.19
CA ALA A 155 10.26 -29.92 0.64
C ALA A 155 9.77 -30.57 1.95
N LEU A 156 8.75 -29.98 2.59
CA LEU A 156 8.15 -30.55 3.81
C LEU A 156 7.47 -31.88 3.54
N HIS A 157 6.82 -32.06 2.38
CA HIS A 157 6.20 -33.32 1.98
C HIS A 157 7.25 -34.41 1.72
N GLU A 158 8.35 -34.07 1.07
CA GLU A 158 9.48 -34.99 0.84
C GLU A 158 10.13 -35.43 2.16
N LEU A 159 10.31 -34.49 3.10
CA LEU A 159 10.85 -34.77 4.44
C LEU A 159 9.86 -35.51 5.34
N ASN A 160 8.56 -35.26 5.19
CA ASN A 160 7.51 -35.82 6.04
C ASN A 160 6.37 -36.44 5.20
N PRO A 161 6.58 -37.61 4.58
CA PRO A 161 5.59 -38.22 3.68
C PRO A 161 4.23 -38.51 4.33
N CYS A 162 4.19 -38.71 5.65
CA CYS A 162 2.96 -38.96 6.40
C CYS A 162 2.13 -37.70 6.72
N TRP A 163 2.66 -36.49 6.48
CA TRP A 163 1.92 -35.27 6.76
C TRP A 163 0.81 -35.07 5.74
N LYS A 164 -0.41 -34.84 6.26
CA LYS A 164 -1.58 -34.50 5.45
C LYS A 164 -1.50 -33.05 4.95
N ASP A 165 -2.27 -32.76 3.90
CA ASP A 165 -2.37 -31.44 3.25
C ASP A 165 -2.44 -30.28 4.23
N ASP A 166 -3.31 -30.36 5.24
CA ASP A 166 -3.52 -29.27 6.18
C ASP A 166 -2.31 -28.96 7.05
N ARG A 167 -1.58 -29.98 7.49
CA ARG A 167 -0.34 -29.79 8.24
C ARG A 167 0.74 -29.18 7.36
N LEU A 168 0.90 -29.69 6.13
CA LEU A 168 1.86 -29.16 5.16
C LEU A 168 1.60 -27.68 4.88
N PHE A 169 0.34 -27.33 4.59
CA PHE A 169 -0.06 -25.94 4.33
C PHE A 169 0.24 -25.03 5.51
N LYS A 170 -0.17 -25.41 6.73
CA LYS A 170 0.03 -24.59 7.94
C LYS A 170 1.50 -24.38 8.26
N VAL A 171 2.32 -25.43 8.17
CA VAL A 171 3.75 -25.33 8.46
C VAL A 171 4.48 -24.54 7.37
N ALA A 172 4.18 -24.78 6.08
CA ALA A 172 4.74 -23.97 4.98
C ALA A 172 4.35 -22.50 5.11
N ARG A 173 3.09 -22.21 5.48
CA ARG A 173 2.61 -20.85 5.77
C ARG A 173 3.38 -20.21 6.92
N GLN A 174 3.55 -20.91 8.05
CA GLN A 174 4.29 -20.39 9.21
C GLN A 174 5.73 -20.04 8.87
N ILE A 175 6.44 -20.92 8.16
CA ILE A 175 7.83 -20.67 7.75
C ILE A 175 7.89 -19.44 6.82
N ASN A 176 7.00 -19.37 5.83
CA ASN A 176 6.99 -18.27 4.87
C ASN A 176 6.66 -16.92 5.54
N ILE A 177 5.74 -16.91 6.51
CA ILE A 177 5.45 -15.74 7.36
C ILE A 177 6.68 -15.32 8.16
N ALA A 178 7.38 -16.26 8.78
CA ALA A 178 8.59 -15.97 9.55
C ALA A 178 9.69 -15.38 8.66
N THR A 179 9.88 -15.91 7.44
CA THR A 179 10.81 -15.35 6.45
C THR A 179 10.44 -13.92 6.08
N ALA A 180 9.17 -13.66 5.75
CA ALA A 180 8.72 -12.31 5.42
C ALA A 180 8.90 -11.36 6.60
N ALA A 181 8.49 -11.75 7.81
CA ALA A 181 8.65 -10.95 9.01
C ALA A 181 10.11 -10.64 9.31
N ASN A 182 11.04 -11.58 9.08
CA ASN A 182 12.46 -11.34 9.23
C ASN A 182 12.98 -10.29 8.23
N ILE A 183 12.64 -10.41 6.95
CA ILE A 183 12.99 -9.40 5.92
C ILE A 183 12.44 -8.03 6.32
N PHE A 184 11.17 -7.95 6.74
CA PHE A 184 10.56 -6.68 7.14
C PHE A 184 11.23 -6.07 8.39
N MET A 185 11.40 -6.86 9.45
CA MET A 185 11.85 -6.35 10.75
C MET A 185 13.35 -6.13 10.82
N TYR A 186 14.18 -7.01 10.22
CA TYR A 186 15.64 -6.99 10.37
C TYR A 186 16.37 -6.40 9.18
N GLU A 187 15.76 -6.37 7.98
CA GLU A 187 16.42 -5.82 6.79
C GLU A 187 15.79 -4.49 6.36
N LEU A 188 14.47 -4.41 6.24
CA LEU A 188 13.82 -3.22 5.69
C LEU A 188 13.64 -2.11 6.72
N LEU A 189 12.90 -2.36 7.80
CA LEU A 189 12.56 -1.34 8.78
C LEU A 189 13.77 -0.69 9.47
N PRO A 190 14.89 -1.37 9.76
CA PRO A 190 16.03 -0.72 10.41
C PRO A 190 16.70 0.33 9.52
N ASN A 191 16.66 0.13 8.20
CA ASN A 191 17.14 1.10 7.22
C ASN A 191 16.23 2.32 7.09
N ILE A 192 14.97 2.22 7.53
CA ILE A 192 13.99 3.32 7.43
C ILE A 192 13.83 4.05 8.77
N MET A 193 13.63 3.29 9.85
CA MET A 193 13.35 3.79 11.19
C MET A 193 14.62 4.04 12.00
N GLY A 194 15.77 3.54 11.54
CA GLY A 194 17.03 3.57 12.26
C GLY A 194 17.18 2.37 13.19
N TYR A 195 18.33 1.69 13.11
CA TYR A 195 18.62 0.49 13.91
C TYR A 195 18.55 0.78 15.43
N SER A 196 19.12 1.90 15.88
CA SER A 196 19.11 2.33 17.28
C SER A 196 17.69 2.56 17.81
N ASN A 197 16.82 3.17 17.00
CA ASN A 197 15.42 3.38 17.36
C ASN A 197 14.72 2.02 17.51
N MET A 198 14.82 1.14 16.52
CA MET A 198 14.19 -0.18 16.60
C MET A 198 14.67 -1.00 17.80
N MET A 199 15.97 -0.94 18.12
CA MET A 199 16.53 -1.51 19.34
C MET A 199 15.95 -0.90 20.62
N SER A 200 15.81 0.43 20.67
CA SER A 200 15.28 1.15 21.84
C SER A 200 13.81 0.83 22.12
N TYR A 201 13.01 0.57 21.07
CA TYR A 201 11.64 0.08 21.18
C TYR A 201 11.57 -1.45 21.39
N GLY A 202 12.72 -2.12 21.46
CA GLY A 202 12.89 -3.57 21.67
C GLY A 202 12.41 -4.45 20.51
N LEU A 203 12.13 -3.85 19.34
CA LEU A 203 11.68 -4.54 18.14
C LEU A 203 12.76 -5.44 17.52
N LEU A 204 14.01 -5.19 17.90
CA LEU A 204 15.19 -5.96 17.53
C LEU A 204 15.91 -6.44 18.80
N SER A 205 16.65 -7.54 18.65
CA SER A 205 17.53 -8.08 19.70
C SER A 205 18.98 -7.68 19.41
N ASN A 206 19.73 -7.31 20.47
CA ASN A 206 21.17 -7.01 20.40
C ASN A 206 22.02 -8.28 20.25
N ASN A 207 21.48 -9.44 20.63
CA ASN A 207 22.11 -10.75 20.48
C ASN A 207 21.36 -11.55 19.40
N VAL A 208 21.97 -12.61 18.88
CA VAL A 208 21.33 -13.60 17.96
C VAL A 208 20.12 -14.33 18.59
N ASP A 209 19.75 -13.95 19.81
CA ASP A 209 18.56 -14.42 20.53
C ASP A 209 17.25 -13.83 19.96
N TYR A 210 16.14 -14.43 20.37
CA TYR A 210 14.78 -14.00 20.03
C TYR A 210 14.32 -12.80 20.89
N VAL A 211 13.48 -11.94 20.32
CA VAL A 211 12.80 -10.86 21.07
C VAL A 211 11.79 -11.45 22.06
N LYS A 212 11.77 -10.94 23.29
CA LYS A 212 10.83 -11.34 24.36
C LYS A 212 9.72 -10.30 24.58
N GLN A 213 9.21 -9.74 23.48
CA GLN A 213 8.20 -8.67 23.52
C GLN A 213 6.77 -9.16 23.39
N TYR A 214 6.55 -10.48 23.35
CA TYR A 214 5.18 -10.99 23.33
C TYR A 214 4.49 -10.64 24.65
N ASP A 215 3.39 -9.91 24.54
CA ASP A 215 2.51 -9.54 25.62
C ASP A 215 1.13 -10.12 25.32
N GLU A 216 0.65 -11.00 26.21
CA GLU A 216 -0.64 -11.67 26.07
C GLU A 216 -1.84 -10.74 26.31
N GLU A 217 -1.63 -9.63 27.03
CA GLU A 217 -2.66 -8.61 27.29
C GLU A 217 -2.76 -7.59 26.15
N SER A 218 -1.74 -7.50 25.29
CA SER A 218 -1.71 -6.58 24.15
C SER A 218 -2.71 -7.01 23.07
N GLN A 219 -3.67 -6.13 22.78
CA GLN A 219 -4.62 -6.35 21.68
C GLN A 219 -3.99 -5.99 20.32
N PRO A 220 -3.94 -6.93 19.35
CA PRO A 220 -3.42 -6.62 18.04
C PRO A 220 -4.41 -5.74 17.27
N GLY A 221 -3.98 -4.54 16.92
CA GLY A 221 -4.76 -3.57 16.18
C GLY A 221 -3.87 -2.65 15.36
N VAL A 222 -4.49 -1.95 14.41
CA VAL A 222 -3.80 -0.95 13.60
C VAL A 222 -4.42 0.42 13.90
N TYR A 223 -3.60 1.34 14.39
CA TYR A 223 -4.03 2.72 14.59
C TYR A 223 -4.36 3.40 13.26
N ALA A 224 -5.39 4.25 13.23
CA ALA A 224 -5.74 5.08 12.08
C ALA A 224 -4.53 5.90 11.59
N GLU A 225 -3.73 6.41 12.53
CA GLU A 225 -2.48 7.11 12.28
C GLU A 225 -1.45 6.28 11.54
N PHE A 226 -1.36 4.98 11.83
CA PHE A 226 -0.44 4.10 11.12
C PHE A 226 -0.83 3.95 9.66
N ALA A 227 -2.12 3.80 9.37
CA ALA A 227 -2.63 3.69 7.99
C ALA A 227 -2.37 4.97 7.16
N ILE A 228 -2.36 6.15 7.80
CA ILE A 228 -1.97 7.40 7.14
C ILE A 228 -0.45 7.56 7.08
N GLY A 229 0.26 7.22 8.15
CA GLY A 229 1.72 7.30 8.25
C GLY A 229 2.44 6.45 7.22
N LEU A 230 1.93 5.25 6.92
CA LEU A 230 2.48 4.38 5.86
C LEU A 230 2.44 5.02 4.46
N ARG A 231 1.64 6.07 4.24
CA ARG A 231 1.62 6.81 2.96
C ARG A 231 2.92 7.55 2.72
N PHE A 232 3.78 7.71 3.73
CA PHE A 232 5.18 8.09 3.58
C PHE A 232 5.89 7.27 2.50
N PHE A 233 5.66 5.95 2.43
CA PHE A 233 6.30 5.09 1.42
C PHE A 233 5.95 5.46 -0.01
N ARG A 234 4.83 6.17 -0.24
CA ARG A 234 4.54 6.68 -1.57
C ARG A 234 5.68 7.54 -2.07
N THR A 235 6.39 8.27 -1.22
CA THR A 235 7.44 9.21 -1.65
C THR A 235 8.65 8.53 -2.28
N PHE A 236 8.76 7.21 -2.17
CA PHE A 236 9.76 6.39 -2.86
C PHE A 236 9.32 5.93 -4.26
N LEU A 237 8.06 6.14 -4.67
CA LEU A 237 7.64 5.72 -6.00
C LEU A 237 8.11 6.73 -7.05
N SER A 238 8.84 6.22 -8.03
CA SER A 238 9.14 6.92 -9.30
C SER A 238 7.92 6.89 -10.23
N GLY A 239 7.77 7.90 -11.10
CA GLY A 239 6.73 7.93 -12.13
C GLY A 239 6.86 6.85 -13.21
N TYR A 240 8.00 6.14 -13.23
CA TYR A 240 8.27 5.06 -14.17
C TYR A 240 8.80 3.81 -13.47
N ILE A 241 8.44 2.64 -14.01
CA ILE A 241 9.00 1.34 -13.65
C ILE A 241 9.94 0.94 -14.79
N LYS A 242 11.24 0.89 -14.50
CA LYS A 242 12.26 0.56 -15.49
C LYS A 242 12.40 -0.95 -15.67
N LEU A 243 12.58 -1.37 -16.91
CA LEU A 243 12.75 -2.77 -17.32
C LEU A 243 14.23 -3.05 -17.60
N TYR A 244 14.74 -4.13 -17.03
CA TYR A 244 16.16 -4.50 -17.16
C TYR A 244 16.36 -5.92 -17.68
N ASN A 245 17.24 -6.07 -18.67
CA ASN A 245 17.61 -7.38 -19.20
C ASN A 245 18.55 -8.16 -18.24
N GLU A 246 18.99 -9.34 -18.64
CA GLU A 246 19.89 -10.21 -17.86
C GLU A 246 21.27 -9.59 -17.57
N LYS A 247 21.68 -8.57 -18.32
CA LYS A 247 22.93 -7.80 -18.11
C LYS A 247 22.71 -6.53 -17.29
N TYR A 248 21.51 -6.31 -16.75
CA TYR A 248 21.12 -5.07 -16.05
C TYR A 248 21.21 -3.81 -16.93
N GLU A 249 21.02 -3.96 -18.24
CA GLU A 249 20.86 -2.83 -19.16
C GLU A 249 19.37 -2.47 -19.22
N GLU A 250 19.07 -1.16 -19.19
CA GLU A 250 17.70 -0.66 -19.32
C GLU A 250 17.18 -0.93 -20.74
N VAL A 251 16.12 -1.72 -20.85
CA VAL A 251 15.51 -2.11 -22.14
C VAL A 251 14.14 -1.48 -22.39
N GLY A 252 13.61 -0.77 -21.40
CA GLY A 252 12.33 -0.08 -21.52
C GLY A 252 11.83 0.48 -20.19
N GLN A 253 10.65 1.08 -20.21
CA GLN A 253 9.98 1.61 -19.04
C GLN A 253 8.46 1.53 -19.18
N ILE A 254 7.77 1.38 -18.06
CA ILE A 254 6.31 1.42 -17.94
C ILE A 254 5.96 2.66 -17.12
N VAL A 255 4.98 3.44 -17.57
CA VAL A 255 4.46 4.55 -16.75
C VAL A 255 3.75 3.96 -15.54
N LEU A 256 4.05 4.45 -14.33
CA LEU A 256 3.52 3.87 -13.09
C LEU A 256 1.98 3.76 -13.10
N GLU A 257 1.31 4.77 -13.65
CA GLU A 257 -0.16 4.82 -13.78
C GLU A 257 -0.73 3.65 -14.59
N GLU A 258 -0.05 3.29 -15.68
CA GLU A 258 -0.47 2.22 -16.56
C GLU A 258 -0.22 0.83 -15.94
N SER A 259 0.63 0.76 -14.92
CA SER A 259 0.97 -0.50 -14.24
C SER A 259 -0.11 -1.01 -13.30
N PHE A 260 -1.02 -0.13 -12.85
CA PHE A 260 -2.03 -0.50 -11.87
C PHE A 260 -3.07 -1.45 -12.46
N ASN A 261 -3.29 -2.58 -11.78
CA ASN A 261 -4.25 -3.61 -12.18
C ASN A 261 -4.05 -4.15 -13.60
N LEU A 262 -2.80 -4.19 -14.08
CA LEU A 262 -2.43 -4.66 -15.41
C LEU A 262 -1.65 -5.98 -15.33
N GLN A 263 -2.23 -7.02 -14.72
CA GLN A 263 -1.52 -8.28 -14.46
C GLN A 263 -1.21 -9.08 -15.75
N ASN A 264 -1.99 -8.89 -16.83
CA ASN A 264 -1.69 -9.46 -18.15
C ASN A 264 -0.30 -9.06 -18.68
N LEU A 265 0.19 -7.87 -18.33
CA LEU A 265 1.51 -7.41 -18.74
C LEU A 265 2.63 -8.29 -18.19
N LEU A 266 2.44 -8.92 -17.02
CA LEU A 266 3.42 -9.87 -16.45
C LEU A 266 3.60 -11.14 -17.28
N GLU A 267 2.61 -11.49 -18.12
CA GLU A 267 2.70 -12.64 -19.02
C GLU A 267 3.23 -12.27 -20.41
N THR A 268 3.50 -11.00 -20.66
CA THR A 268 4.05 -10.56 -21.95
C THR A 268 5.57 -10.68 -21.97
N GLY A 269 6.09 -11.60 -22.79
CA GLY A 269 7.53 -11.74 -23.03
C GLY A 269 8.36 -11.97 -21.75
N LYS A 270 9.34 -11.09 -21.51
CA LYS A 270 10.24 -11.15 -20.35
C LYS A 270 9.90 -10.16 -19.23
N ILE A 271 8.75 -9.49 -19.30
CA ILE A 271 8.43 -8.35 -18.41
C ILE A 271 8.47 -8.73 -16.93
N LEU A 272 7.93 -9.88 -16.53
CA LEU A 272 8.01 -10.33 -15.13
C LEU A 272 9.47 -10.38 -14.63
N ASP A 273 10.39 -10.91 -15.43
CA ASP A 273 11.80 -11.03 -15.05
C ASP A 273 12.50 -9.66 -15.10
N GLU A 274 12.15 -8.81 -16.07
CA GLU A 274 12.69 -7.46 -16.23
C GLU A 274 12.27 -6.51 -15.11
N ILE A 275 11.00 -6.57 -14.67
CA ILE A 275 10.49 -5.82 -13.51
C ILE A 275 11.14 -6.32 -12.21
N ASN A 276 11.35 -7.64 -12.07
CA ASN A 276 12.03 -8.18 -10.90
C ASN A 276 13.45 -7.63 -10.78
N ARG A 277 14.22 -7.60 -11.88
CA ARG A 277 15.56 -6.98 -11.90
C ARG A 277 15.48 -5.49 -11.60
N GLY A 278 14.50 -4.79 -12.18
CA GLY A 278 14.26 -3.37 -11.91
C GLY A 278 13.93 -3.08 -10.46
N THR A 279 13.16 -3.92 -9.78
CA THR A 279 12.80 -3.74 -8.36
C THR A 279 14.01 -3.80 -7.44
N PHE A 280 15.07 -4.53 -7.85
CA PHE A 280 16.34 -4.58 -7.13
C PHE A 280 17.33 -3.48 -7.57
N HIS A 281 17.35 -3.13 -8.85
CA HIS A 281 18.38 -2.27 -9.44
C HIS A 281 18.00 -0.79 -9.55
N GLN A 282 16.72 -0.49 -9.77
CA GLN A 282 16.22 0.88 -9.89
C GLN A 282 16.19 1.54 -8.52
N SER A 283 16.87 2.69 -8.39
CA SER A 283 16.77 3.52 -7.19
C SER A 283 15.34 4.00 -6.95
N ALA A 284 14.96 4.10 -5.68
CA ALA A 284 13.71 4.75 -5.27
C ALA A 284 13.61 6.18 -5.85
N GLY A 285 12.38 6.60 -6.14
CA GLY A 285 12.08 7.95 -6.61
C GLY A 285 12.52 8.99 -5.58
N LYS A 286 12.96 10.17 -6.06
CA LYS A 286 13.26 11.29 -5.17
C LYS A 286 11.94 11.93 -4.72
N TRP A 287 11.92 12.42 -3.49
CA TRP A 287 10.78 13.17 -2.90
C TRP A 287 10.21 14.24 -3.85
N MET A 288 11.08 14.91 -4.61
CA MET A 288 10.75 16.01 -5.52
C MET A 288 10.39 15.59 -6.95
N ASP A 289 10.66 14.34 -7.37
CA ASP A 289 10.35 13.88 -8.74
C ASP A 289 8.85 13.77 -9.01
N ARG A 290 8.02 14.01 -7.98
CA ARG A 290 6.56 13.95 -8.01
C ARG A 290 5.89 15.30 -8.26
N GLY A 291 6.70 16.36 -8.40
CA GLY A 291 6.25 17.75 -8.35
C GLY A 291 5.80 18.39 -9.66
N THR A 292 5.85 17.72 -10.80
CA THR A 292 5.43 18.32 -12.08
C THR A 292 4.69 17.32 -12.96
N ASN A 293 3.37 17.50 -13.09
CA ASN A 293 2.58 17.14 -14.26
C ASN A 293 1.98 15.73 -14.41
N GLN A 294 1.69 15.01 -13.34
CA GLN A 294 0.71 13.93 -13.45
C GLN A 294 -0.67 14.45 -13.06
N ILE A 295 -1.13 15.39 -13.89
CA ILE A 295 -2.55 15.68 -14.10
C ILE A 295 -2.97 14.62 -15.12
N GLU A 296 -3.24 13.43 -14.62
CA GLU A 296 -3.25 12.17 -15.37
C GLU A 296 -4.51 12.04 -16.21
N LYS A 297 -4.52 12.53 -17.46
CA LYS A 297 -5.62 12.25 -18.40
C LYS A 297 -5.68 10.75 -18.67
N ASN A 298 -6.57 10.07 -17.96
CA ASN A 298 -6.84 8.65 -18.07
C ASN A 298 -7.59 8.33 -19.39
N ASN A 299 -6.91 8.47 -20.53
CA ASN A 299 -7.50 8.31 -21.86
C ASN A 299 -7.51 6.85 -22.36
N THR A 300 -6.77 5.95 -21.72
CA THR A 300 -6.57 4.57 -22.20
C THR A 300 -7.24 3.49 -21.36
N SER A 301 -7.79 3.81 -20.18
CA SER A 301 -8.49 2.84 -19.33
C SER A 301 -10.01 2.94 -19.52
N LYS A 302 -10.69 1.85 -19.89
CA LYS A 302 -12.17 1.81 -19.95
C LYS A 302 -12.85 2.02 -18.59
N VAL A 303 -12.11 1.88 -17.49
CA VAL A 303 -12.56 2.23 -16.14
C VAL A 303 -11.98 3.60 -15.76
N LYS A 304 -12.66 4.68 -16.16
CA LYS A 304 -12.28 6.05 -15.81
C LYS A 304 -12.69 6.33 -14.36
N LEU A 305 -11.79 6.05 -13.42
CA LEU A 305 -11.95 6.42 -11.99
C LEU A 305 -12.16 7.92 -11.83
N GLN A 306 -11.32 8.71 -12.50
CA GLN A 306 -11.43 10.14 -12.59
C GLN A 306 -10.52 10.62 -13.73
N GLU A 307 -10.78 11.81 -14.26
CA GLU A 307 -9.93 12.42 -15.29
C GLU A 307 -8.55 12.82 -14.75
N VAL A 308 -8.39 13.02 -13.44
CA VAL A 308 -7.13 13.37 -12.78
C VAL A 308 -7.06 12.69 -11.41
N PHE A 309 -5.89 12.16 -11.08
CA PHE A 309 -5.62 11.54 -9.78
C PHE A 309 -4.51 12.32 -9.05
N ASP A 310 -4.84 12.89 -7.88
CA ASP A 310 -3.86 13.51 -6.98
C ASP A 310 -3.79 12.69 -5.70
N GLN A 311 -2.84 11.77 -5.64
CA GLN A 311 -2.66 10.87 -4.50
C GLN A 311 -2.40 11.62 -3.20
N ILE A 312 -1.65 12.74 -3.25
CA ILE A 312 -1.27 13.49 -2.05
C ILE A 312 -2.49 14.21 -1.48
N SER A 313 -3.26 14.89 -2.34
CA SER A 313 -4.51 15.53 -1.93
C SER A 313 -5.51 14.52 -1.38
N MET A 314 -5.63 13.35 -2.03
CA MET A 314 -6.46 12.24 -1.52
C MET A 314 -5.96 11.71 -0.19
N ASP A 315 -4.64 11.69 0.02
CA ASP A 315 -4.06 11.21 1.27
C ASP A 315 -4.32 12.15 2.44
N ILE A 316 -4.21 13.46 2.19
CA ILE A 316 -4.59 14.50 3.15
C ILE A 316 -6.09 14.43 3.45
N GLN A 317 -6.93 14.30 2.42
CA GLN A 317 -8.38 14.21 2.59
C GLN A 317 -8.80 12.93 3.34
N ARG A 318 -8.10 11.81 3.13
CA ARG A 318 -8.31 10.59 3.93
C ARG A 318 -7.96 10.80 5.39
N GLY A 319 -6.83 11.48 5.68
CA GLY A 319 -6.49 11.82 7.06
C GLY A 319 -7.60 12.64 7.74
N ARG A 320 -8.13 13.65 7.03
CA ARG A 320 -9.26 14.46 7.52
C ARG A 320 -10.51 13.60 7.76
N ASP A 321 -10.83 12.70 6.83
CA ASP A 321 -11.98 11.79 6.95
C ASP A 321 -11.86 10.84 8.15
N MET A 322 -10.66 10.31 8.39
CA MET A 322 -10.33 9.44 9.52
C MET A 322 -10.14 10.20 10.84
N GLY A 323 -10.30 11.53 10.84
CA GLY A 323 -10.21 12.33 12.06
C GLY A 323 -8.82 12.37 12.70
N ILE A 324 -7.74 12.10 11.94
CA ILE A 324 -6.38 12.17 12.52
C ILE A 324 -6.05 13.60 12.95
N ARG A 325 -5.24 13.70 14.00
CA ARG A 325 -4.87 14.98 14.63
C ARG A 325 -3.93 15.81 13.74
N GLY A 326 -3.71 17.07 14.14
CA GLY A 326 -2.77 17.95 13.44
C GLY A 326 -1.32 17.56 13.71
N TYR A 327 -0.40 17.96 12.83
CA TYR A 327 1.02 17.60 12.98
C TYR A 327 1.64 17.99 14.34
N ASN A 328 1.25 19.14 14.91
CA ASN A 328 1.77 19.58 16.21
C ASN A 328 1.38 18.65 17.38
N ASP A 329 0.24 17.97 17.30
CA ASP A 329 -0.17 17.01 18.33
C ASP A 329 0.77 15.79 18.32
N TYR A 330 1.15 15.34 17.12
CA TYR A 330 2.15 14.28 16.95
C TYR A 330 3.57 14.72 17.30
N ARG A 331 3.95 15.98 17.02
CA ARG A 331 5.22 16.54 17.50
C ARG A 331 5.32 16.41 19.02
N ASN A 332 4.30 16.88 19.74
CA ASN A 332 4.27 16.79 21.20
C ASN A 332 4.30 15.34 21.69
N LEU A 333 3.55 14.43 21.04
CA LEU A 333 3.56 13.01 21.35
C LEU A 333 4.94 12.36 21.16
N CYS A 334 5.68 12.80 20.14
CA CYS A 334 7.05 12.37 19.87
C CYS A 334 8.13 13.16 20.65
N GLY A 335 7.75 13.97 21.64
CA GLY A 335 8.68 14.76 22.46
C GLY A 335 9.32 15.96 21.75
N LEU A 336 8.85 16.31 20.55
CA LEU A 336 9.28 17.49 19.81
C LEU A 336 8.53 18.74 20.28
N ARG A 337 9.16 19.91 20.11
CA ARG A 337 8.54 21.18 20.49
C ARG A 337 7.37 21.51 19.57
N HIS A 338 6.26 21.96 20.15
CA HIS A 338 5.12 22.52 19.42
C HIS A 338 5.56 23.71 18.53
N ALA A 339 5.35 23.61 17.22
CA ALA A 339 5.72 24.68 16.29
C ALA A 339 4.66 25.80 16.29
N LYS A 340 5.10 27.04 16.56
CA LYS A 340 4.29 28.27 16.51
C LYS A 340 4.54 29.06 15.23
N SER A 341 5.73 28.92 14.65
CA SER A 341 6.15 29.50 13.39
C SER A 341 6.70 28.43 12.42
N PHE A 342 6.74 28.72 11.12
CA PHE A 342 7.32 27.77 10.16
C PHE A 342 8.82 27.59 10.38
N SER A 343 9.49 28.61 10.93
CA SER A 343 10.89 28.53 11.34
C SER A 343 11.13 27.49 12.44
N ASP A 344 10.13 27.22 13.28
CA ASP A 344 10.22 26.20 14.32
C ASP A 344 10.27 24.78 13.73
N LEU A 345 9.93 24.60 12.45
CA LEU A 345 10.00 23.32 11.75
C LEU A 345 11.39 23.02 11.19
N LEU A 346 12.32 23.99 11.19
CA LEU A 346 13.70 23.82 10.71
C LEU A 346 14.51 22.81 11.55
N ASP A 347 13.95 22.35 12.67
CA ASP A 347 14.52 21.24 13.43
C ASP A 347 14.39 19.90 12.69
N VAL A 348 13.35 19.73 11.86
CA VAL A 348 12.98 18.50 11.16
C VAL A 348 12.80 18.63 9.64
N ILE A 349 12.81 19.83 9.08
CA ILE A 349 12.79 20.05 7.62
C ILE A 349 14.07 20.73 7.14
N ASP A 350 14.52 20.33 5.95
CA ASP A 350 15.66 20.97 5.30
C ASP A 350 15.36 22.43 4.96
N ARG A 351 16.38 23.28 5.04
CA ARG A 351 16.27 24.71 4.74
C ARG A 351 15.78 25.00 3.32
N GLU A 352 16.03 24.08 2.38
CA GLU A 352 15.57 24.19 0.99
C GLU A 352 14.07 23.90 0.82
N GLU A 353 13.48 23.08 1.69
CA GLU A 353 12.05 22.70 1.66
C GLU A 353 11.15 23.67 2.47
N HIS A 354 11.76 24.47 3.35
CA HIS A 354 11.08 25.44 4.21
C HIS A 354 10.25 26.50 3.45
N PRO A 355 10.76 27.15 2.37
CA PRO A 355 9.99 28.14 1.62
C PRO A 355 8.77 27.57 0.92
N ARG A 356 8.80 26.30 0.52
CA ARG A 356 7.68 25.62 -0.15
C ARG A 356 6.58 25.26 0.84
N THR A 357 6.96 24.75 2.01
CA THR A 357 6.01 24.44 3.10
C THR A 357 5.23 25.68 3.54
N MET A 358 5.89 26.85 3.57
CA MET A 358 5.23 28.15 3.84
C MET A 358 4.23 28.59 2.77
N ARG A 359 4.48 28.32 1.48
CA ARG A 359 3.58 28.73 0.39
C ARG A 359 2.30 27.91 0.35
N GLU A 360 2.38 26.63 0.68
CA GLU A 360 1.27 25.69 0.50
C GLU A 360 0.35 25.60 1.74
N HIS A 361 0.78 26.11 2.90
CA HIS A 361 -0.04 26.18 4.11
C HIS A 361 -0.16 27.61 4.64
N PRO A 362 -1.37 28.16 4.76
CA PRO A 362 -1.54 29.49 5.33
C PRO A 362 -1.34 29.52 6.85
N ARG A 363 -1.46 28.38 7.56
CA ARG A 363 -1.18 28.27 9.02
C ARG A 363 -0.63 26.89 9.37
N ILE A 364 0.33 26.85 10.30
CA ILE A 364 1.01 25.63 10.77
C ILE A 364 0.06 24.60 11.39
N ARG A 365 -1.02 25.06 12.03
CA ARG A 365 -2.04 24.18 12.62
C ARG A 365 -2.76 23.28 11.61
N TYR A 366 -2.68 23.60 10.32
CA TYR A 366 -3.36 22.85 9.26
C TYR A 366 -2.47 21.84 8.55
N ILE A 367 -1.20 21.70 8.97
CA ILE A 367 -0.33 20.75 8.31
C ILE A 367 -0.74 19.33 8.72
N SER A 368 -1.08 18.54 7.71
CA SER A 368 -1.45 17.13 7.85
C SER A 368 -0.21 16.26 8.07
N MET A 369 -0.34 15.24 8.93
CA MET A 369 0.69 14.21 9.12
C MET A 369 1.10 13.53 7.81
N ALA A 370 0.17 13.35 6.86
CA ALA A 370 0.41 12.69 5.58
C ALA A 370 1.44 13.39 4.67
N ARG A 371 1.88 14.60 5.03
CA ARG A 371 2.70 15.47 4.19
C ARG A 371 4.16 15.60 4.64
N PHE A 372 4.50 15.20 5.85
CA PHE A 372 5.86 15.39 6.35
C PHE A 372 6.76 14.20 6.02
N LYS A 373 7.96 14.56 5.55
CA LYS A 373 9.12 13.68 5.51
C LYS A 373 9.58 13.45 6.95
N LEU A 374 9.65 12.20 7.38
CA LEU A 374 10.43 11.84 8.56
C LEU A 374 11.90 11.89 8.15
N GLN A 375 12.54 13.04 8.30
CA GLN A 375 14.00 13.12 8.19
C GLN A 375 14.58 13.95 9.33
N LYS A 376 15.06 13.22 10.33
CA LYS A 376 16.42 13.44 10.83
C LYS A 376 16.88 12.15 11.48
N GLU A 377 17.81 11.46 10.84
CA GLU A 377 18.71 10.58 11.57
C GLU A 377 19.39 11.45 12.62
N GLN A 378 19.08 11.23 13.90
CA GLN A 378 20.05 11.52 14.93
C GLN A 378 21.10 10.41 14.82
N THR A 379 22.02 10.59 13.87
CA THR A 379 23.34 9.98 13.97
C THR A 379 24.06 10.69 15.10
N ASN A 380 24.01 10.08 16.29
CA ASN A 380 25.03 10.22 17.32
C ASN A 380 25.42 8.82 17.77
#